data_AF-A0A1G2EMV2-F1
#
_entry.id   AF-A0A1G2EMV2-F1
#
_cell.length_a   1.000
_cell.length_b   1.000
_cell.length_c   1.000
_cell.angle_alpha   90.00
_cell.angle_beta   90.00
_cell.angle_gamma   90.00
#
_symmetry.space_group_name_H-M   'P 1'
#
loop_
_entity.id
_entity.type
_entity.pdbx_description
1 polymer ?
#
loop_
_entity_poly.entity_id
_entity_poly.type
_entity_poly.pdbx_seq_one_letter_code
_entity_poly.pdbx_strand_id
1 'polypeptide(L)'
;MKKLSFLFVSAIISATLAGTTSAAVAQTTDADFQNALTQLRQSRQDFKNNKAQEVNAASEEGRAKVQAARQAAQQKRAEAQKRMEEKRKEVLLKLVDIQIKWMNRVKGRVQKMPNITNGLKIQLATEVDASIQKLNDEKAKIQSTSGQEAIKFLAKEVRDIFKSKKEIIKKTVDAIFDSRVNNATAKAEDRVAAIKAKIEELKSAGKDMGELEAYLADAEKKINEAQVKVGQGLFREANEDLKGAYQKFRGIADKAKWP
;
A
#
# COMPACT_ATOMS: atom_id res chain seq x y z
N MET A 1 -18.05 3.74 -38.10
CA MET A 1 -18.74 3.14 -39.26
C MET A 1 -19.83 4.09 -39.74
N LYS A 2 -19.54 4.94 -40.72
CA LYS A 2 -20.53 5.78 -41.42
C LYS A 2 -20.38 5.48 -42.90
N LYS A 3 -21.45 4.98 -43.52
CA LYS A 3 -21.52 4.63 -44.94
C LYS A 3 -21.47 5.95 -45.74
N LEU A 4 -20.40 6.16 -46.51
CA LEU A 4 -20.34 7.21 -47.52
C LEU A 4 -21.09 6.70 -48.75
N SER A 5 -22.29 7.22 -48.95
CA SER A 5 -23.12 6.99 -50.12
C SER A 5 -22.55 7.76 -51.31
N PHE A 6 -21.71 7.10 -52.12
CA PHE A 6 -21.31 7.59 -53.44
C PHE A 6 -22.51 7.44 -54.39
N LEU A 7 -23.30 8.50 -54.55
CA LEU A 7 -24.34 8.58 -55.58
C LEU A 7 -23.66 8.92 -56.92
N PHE A 8 -23.43 7.88 -57.72
CA PHE A 8 -23.17 7.98 -59.15
C PHE A 8 -24.40 8.59 -59.83
N VAL A 9 -24.33 9.86 -60.25
CA VAL A 9 -25.27 10.42 -61.23
C VAL A 9 -24.80 9.98 -62.61
N SER A 10 -25.22 8.78 -62.99
CA SER A 10 -25.19 8.30 -64.37
C SER A 10 -26.33 8.98 -65.13
N ALA A 11 -26.05 10.13 -65.72
CA ALA A 11 -26.94 10.72 -66.73
C ALA A 11 -26.61 10.04 -68.07
N ILE A 12 -27.36 8.98 -68.36
CA ILE A 12 -27.46 8.36 -69.68
C ILE A 12 -28.10 9.37 -70.62
N ILE A 13 -27.29 10.00 -71.48
CA ILE A 13 -27.80 10.74 -72.64
C ILE A 13 -27.92 9.72 -73.78
N SER A 14 -29.11 9.13 -73.89
CA SER A 14 -29.51 8.36 -75.06
C SER A 14 -29.57 9.29 -76.27
N ALA A 15 -28.64 9.08 -77.20
CA ALA A 15 -28.60 9.73 -78.50
C ALA A 15 -29.79 9.27 -79.35
N THR A 16 -30.77 10.14 -79.58
CA THR A 16 -31.66 10.07 -80.74
C THR A 16 -31.03 10.87 -81.88
N LEU A 17 -30.35 10.16 -82.78
CA LEU A 17 -30.01 10.66 -84.12
C LEU A 17 -31.28 10.81 -84.94
N ALA A 18 -31.66 12.06 -85.26
CA ALA A 18 -32.49 12.37 -86.41
C ALA A 18 -31.86 13.60 -87.08
N GLY A 19 -31.38 13.41 -88.30
CA GLY A 19 -30.59 14.39 -89.02
C GLY A 19 -31.42 15.54 -89.60
N THR A 20 -30.84 16.73 -89.52
CA THR A 20 -30.97 17.77 -90.55
C THR A 20 -29.62 18.47 -90.66
N THR A 21 -28.93 18.20 -91.76
CA THR A 21 -27.74 18.93 -92.20
C THR A 21 -28.14 20.32 -92.68
N SER A 22 -27.79 21.36 -91.93
CA SER A 22 -27.70 22.72 -92.49
C SER A 22 -26.31 23.26 -92.20
N ALA A 23 -25.54 23.40 -93.27
CA ALA A 23 -24.25 24.06 -93.30
C ALA A 23 -24.41 25.54 -92.95
N ALA A 24 -24.39 25.84 -91.65
CA ALA A 24 -24.15 27.17 -91.11
C ALA A 24 -22.86 27.10 -90.30
N VAL A 25 -21.76 26.78 -90.98
CA VAL A 25 -20.41 26.96 -90.43
C VAL A 25 -19.92 28.32 -90.89
N ALA A 26 -19.44 29.09 -89.90
CA ALA A 26 -18.54 30.22 -90.02
C ALA A 26 -19.16 31.56 -90.48
N GLN A 27 -19.69 32.30 -89.50
CA GLN A 27 -19.05 33.54 -89.04
C GLN A 27 -19.31 33.64 -87.52
N THR A 28 -18.75 32.72 -86.72
CA THR A 28 -18.49 33.06 -85.31
C THR A 28 -17.51 34.21 -85.35
N THR A 29 -18.01 35.39 -85.01
CA THR A 29 -17.19 36.58 -85.00
C THR A 29 -16.06 36.38 -83.99
N ASP A 30 -14.89 36.95 -84.24
CA ASP A 30 -13.76 36.89 -83.30
C ASP A 30 -14.16 37.34 -81.88
N ALA A 31 -15.16 38.24 -81.79
CA ALA A 31 -15.78 38.68 -80.54
C ALA A 31 -16.46 37.55 -79.73
N ASP A 32 -17.21 36.65 -80.38
CA ASP A 32 -17.88 35.53 -79.70
C ASP A 32 -16.87 34.53 -79.12
N PHE A 33 -15.77 34.30 -79.85
CA PHE A 33 -14.67 33.45 -79.40
C PHE A 33 -13.92 34.08 -78.22
N GLN A 34 -13.63 35.38 -78.27
CA GLN A 34 -12.99 36.09 -77.14
C GLN A 34 -13.89 36.13 -75.89
N ASN A 35 -15.21 36.28 -76.08
CA ASN A 35 -16.18 36.20 -74.99
C ASN A 35 -16.20 34.81 -74.35
N ALA A 36 -16.23 33.73 -75.15
CA ALA A 36 -16.18 32.36 -74.66
C ALA A 36 -14.86 32.06 -73.91
N LEU A 37 -13.72 32.54 -74.40
CA LEU A 37 -12.43 32.41 -73.70
C LEU A 37 -12.42 33.17 -72.37
N THR A 38 -13.04 34.36 -72.32
CA THR A 38 -13.13 35.16 -71.10
C THR A 38 -13.99 34.48 -70.06
N GLN A 39 -15.17 33.97 -70.45
CA GLN A 39 -16.03 33.19 -69.57
C GLN A 39 -15.33 31.94 -69.05
N LEU A 40 -14.63 31.20 -69.91
CA LEU A 40 -13.88 30.01 -69.51
C LEU A 40 -12.75 30.34 -68.51
N ARG A 41 -12.07 31.47 -68.67
CA ARG A 41 -11.07 31.96 -67.70
C ARG A 41 -11.71 32.33 -66.36
N GLN A 42 -12.84 33.04 -66.38
CA GLN A 42 -13.60 33.39 -65.18
C GLN A 42 -14.08 32.13 -64.44
N SER A 43 -14.75 31.20 -65.13
CA SER A 43 -15.21 29.93 -64.53
C SER A 43 -14.06 29.10 -63.94
N ARG A 44 -12.89 29.09 -64.59
CA ARG A 44 -11.69 28.43 -64.03
C ARG A 44 -11.20 29.12 -62.77
N GLN A 45 -11.24 30.45 -62.71
CA GLN A 45 -10.81 31.21 -61.54
C GLN A 45 -11.80 31.03 -60.38
N ASP A 46 -13.10 31.07 -60.65
CA ASP A 46 -14.15 30.85 -59.65
C ASP A 46 -14.08 29.43 -59.08
N PHE A 47 -13.88 28.42 -59.93
CA PHE A 47 -13.68 27.06 -59.47
C PHE A 47 -12.45 26.92 -58.56
N LYS A 48 -11.33 27.58 -58.91
CA LYS A 48 -10.13 27.60 -58.06
C LYS A 48 -10.39 28.27 -56.71
N ASN A 49 -11.09 29.41 -56.71
CA ASN A 49 -11.42 30.16 -55.50
C ASN A 49 -12.37 29.35 -54.60
N ASN A 50 -13.44 28.77 -55.16
CA ASN A 50 -14.39 27.95 -54.43
C ASN A 50 -13.71 26.70 -53.84
N LYS A 51 -12.86 26.01 -54.63
CA LYS A 51 -12.11 24.86 -54.14
C LYS A 51 -11.12 25.25 -53.03
N ALA A 52 -10.47 26.40 -53.14
CA ALA A 52 -9.60 26.92 -52.08
C ALA A 52 -10.39 27.24 -50.81
N GLN A 53 -11.57 27.83 -50.93
CA GLN A 53 -12.47 28.10 -49.79
C GLN A 53 -12.93 26.80 -49.12
N GLU A 54 -13.35 25.79 -49.90
CA GLU A 54 -13.75 24.48 -49.38
C GLU A 54 -12.59 23.78 -48.64
N VAL A 55 -11.39 23.79 -49.22
CA VAL A 55 -10.20 23.20 -48.59
C VAL A 55 -9.83 23.95 -47.31
N ASN A 56 -9.91 25.28 -47.30
CA ASN A 56 -9.66 26.09 -46.11
C ASN A 56 -10.69 25.80 -45.02
N ALA A 57 -11.98 25.78 -45.35
CA ALA A 57 -13.05 25.45 -44.41
C ALA A 57 -12.90 24.04 -43.83
N ALA A 58 -12.60 23.04 -44.67
CA ALA A 58 -12.35 21.67 -44.22
C ALA A 58 -11.09 21.57 -43.32
N SER A 59 -10.04 22.33 -43.63
CA SER A 59 -8.83 22.44 -42.81
C SER A 59 -9.12 23.09 -41.45
N GLU A 60 -9.91 24.17 -41.41
CA GLU A 60 -10.32 24.83 -40.17
C GLU A 60 -11.19 23.92 -39.30
N GLU A 61 -12.16 23.24 -39.89
CA GLU A 61 -12.99 22.26 -39.17
C GLU A 61 -12.13 21.10 -38.61
N GLY A 62 -11.17 20.62 -39.40
CA GLY A 62 -10.20 19.61 -38.97
C GLY A 62 -9.36 20.08 -37.78
N ARG A 63 -8.81 21.30 -37.85
CA ARG A 63 -8.05 21.92 -36.75
C ARG A 63 -8.91 22.10 -35.50
N ALA A 64 -10.14 22.57 -35.65
CA ALA A 64 -11.10 22.74 -34.55
C ALA A 64 -11.41 21.41 -33.86
N LYS A 65 -11.65 20.34 -34.63
CA LYS A 65 -11.86 18.98 -34.08
C LYS A 65 -10.65 18.47 -33.32
N VAL A 66 -9.44 18.65 -33.85
CA VAL A 66 -8.20 18.25 -33.17
C VAL A 66 -7.99 19.05 -31.89
N GLN A 67 -8.24 20.35 -31.91
CA GLN A 67 -8.12 21.22 -30.73
C GLN A 67 -9.15 20.83 -29.65
N ALA A 68 -10.40 20.60 -30.03
CA ALA A 68 -11.45 20.14 -29.13
C ALA A 68 -11.10 18.76 -28.52
N ALA A 69 -10.60 17.83 -29.33
CA ALA A 69 -10.15 16.53 -28.84
C ALA A 69 -8.97 16.64 -27.87
N ARG A 70 -8.01 17.54 -28.13
CA ARG A 70 -6.88 17.81 -27.22
C ARG A 70 -7.35 18.40 -25.89
N GLN A 71 -8.25 19.38 -25.92
CA GLN A 71 -8.83 19.98 -24.71
C GLN A 71 -9.61 18.95 -23.89
N ALA A 72 -10.46 18.14 -24.54
CA ALA A 72 -11.18 17.06 -23.87
C ALA A 72 -10.24 16.02 -23.26
N ALA A 73 -9.14 15.67 -23.94
CA ALA A 73 -8.13 14.76 -23.41
C ALA A 73 -7.38 15.37 -22.21
N GLN A 74 -7.05 16.66 -22.25
CA GLN A 74 -6.43 17.38 -21.14
C GLN A 74 -7.35 17.43 -19.91
N GLN A 75 -8.64 17.74 -20.11
CA GLN A 75 -9.65 17.73 -19.04
C GLN A 75 -9.78 16.35 -18.39
N LYS A 76 -9.94 15.29 -19.20
CA LYS A 76 -10.01 13.91 -18.69
C LYS A 76 -8.75 13.52 -17.92
N ARG A 77 -7.56 13.95 -18.38
CA ARG A 77 -6.29 13.71 -17.66
C ARG A 77 -6.26 14.44 -16.33
N ALA A 78 -6.69 15.70 -16.28
CA ALA A 78 -6.74 16.48 -15.05
C ALA A 78 -7.73 15.86 -14.04
N GLU A 79 -8.92 15.45 -14.49
CA GLU A 79 -9.90 14.75 -13.66
C GLU A 79 -9.35 13.41 -13.13
N ALA A 80 -8.72 12.62 -13.99
CA ALA A 80 -8.10 11.36 -13.60
C ALA A 80 -6.98 11.59 -12.58
N GLN A 81 -6.14 12.62 -12.77
CA GLN A 81 -5.10 12.99 -11.80
C GLN A 81 -5.70 13.39 -10.46
N LYS A 82 -6.74 14.22 -10.43
CA LYS A 82 -7.44 14.62 -9.20
C LYS A 82 -8.04 13.41 -8.46
N ARG A 83 -8.72 12.51 -9.17
CA ARG A 83 -9.26 11.26 -8.59
C ARG A 83 -8.17 10.38 -8.00
N MET A 84 -7.03 10.26 -8.70
CA MET A 84 -5.89 9.49 -8.22
C MET A 84 -5.24 10.14 -7.00
N GLU A 85 -5.20 11.47 -6.95
CA GLU A 85 -4.74 12.24 -5.79
C GLU A 85 -5.60 11.95 -4.56
N GLU A 86 -6.92 12.11 -4.68
CA GLU A 86 -7.90 11.87 -3.62
C GLU A 86 -7.80 10.43 -3.10
N LYS A 87 -7.73 9.44 -4.02
CA LYS A 87 -7.59 8.03 -3.65
C LYS A 87 -6.28 7.75 -2.90
N ARG A 88 -5.17 8.39 -3.28
CA ARG A 88 -3.89 8.25 -2.58
C ARG A 88 -3.95 8.82 -1.16
N LYS A 89 -4.56 10.00 -1.00
CA LYS A 89 -4.80 10.58 0.33
C LYS A 89 -5.65 9.64 1.19
N GLU A 90 -6.77 9.16 0.65
CA GLU A 90 -7.68 8.27 1.36
C GLU A 90 -6.96 7.00 1.84
N VAL A 91 -6.17 6.36 0.98
CA VAL A 91 -5.38 5.18 1.33
C VAL A 91 -4.36 5.52 2.43
N LEU A 92 -3.65 6.63 2.31
CA LEU A 92 -2.65 7.03 3.29
C LEU A 92 -3.28 7.35 4.66
N LEU A 93 -4.42 8.04 4.68
CA LEU A 93 -5.20 8.30 5.89
C LEU A 93 -5.67 7.00 6.56
N LYS A 94 -6.20 6.05 5.78
CA LYS A 94 -6.59 4.71 6.29
C LYS A 94 -5.40 3.97 6.91
N LEU A 95 -4.23 4.02 6.28
CA LEU A 95 -3.01 3.40 6.81
C LEU A 95 -2.59 4.05 8.14
N VAL A 96 -2.62 5.37 8.23
CA VAL A 96 -2.33 6.10 9.47
C VAL A 96 -3.32 5.70 10.58
N ASP A 97 -4.63 5.63 10.28
CA ASP A 97 -5.65 5.24 11.25
C ASP A 97 -5.51 3.80 11.75
N ILE A 98 -5.22 2.86 10.85
CA ILE A 98 -4.93 1.47 11.21
C ILE A 98 -3.74 1.42 12.17
N GLN A 99 -2.70 2.20 11.89
CA GLN A 99 -1.52 2.23 12.72
C GLN A 99 -1.78 2.85 14.09
N ILE A 100 -2.55 3.95 14.17
CA ILE A 100 -2.97 4.55 15.45
C ILE A 100 -3.74 3.51 16.28
N LYS A 101 -4.73 2.84 15.69
CA LYS A 101 -5.52 1.78 16.36
C LYS A 101 -4.63 0.65 16.86
N TRP A 102 -3.64 0.26 16.08
CA TRP A 102 -2.71 -0.80 16.46
C TRP A 102 -1.78 -0.38 17.61
N MET A 103 -1.22 0.84 17.56
CA MET A 103 -0.41 1.40 18.65
C MET A 103 -1.21 1.51 19.96
N ASN A 104 -2.47 1.95 19.90
CA ASN A 104 -3.36 1.97 21.07
C ASN A 104 -3.59 0.58 21.67
N ARG A 105 -3.72 -0.46 20.83
CA ARG A 105 -3.81 -1.85 21.30
C ARG A 105 -2.53 -2.31 22.00
N VAL A 106 -1.36 -1.95 21.46
CA VAL A 106 -0.06 -2.25 22.09
C VAL A 106 0.03 -1.56 23.46
N LYS A 107 -0.27 -0.25 23.53
CA LYS A 107 -0.31 0.51 24.79
C LYS A 107 -1.20 -0.17 25.83
N GLY A 108 -2.45 -0.48 25.46
CA GLY A 108 -3.39 -1.14 26.36
C GLY A 108 -2.92 -2.52 26.81
N ARG A 109 -2.23 -3.27 25.95
CA ARG A 109 -1.67 -4.59 26.30
C ARG A 109 -0.51 -4.46 27.30
N VAL A 110 0.39 -3.48 27.11
CA VAL A 110 1.49 -3.21 28.05
C VAL A 110 0.97 -2.82 29.43
N GLN A 111 0.01 -1.90 29.47
CA GLN A 111 -0.56 -1.41 30.74
C GLN A 111 -1.19 -2.52 31.58
N LYS A 112 -1.85 -3.50 30.92
CA LYS A 112 -2.51 -4.63 31.58
C LYS A 112 -1.58 -5.77 31.96
N MET A 113 -0.29 -5.73 31.63
CA MET A 113 0.62 -6.83 31.97
C MET A 113 0.99 -6.80 33.44
N PRO A 114 0.71 -7.86 34.23
CA PRO A 114 0.98 -7.85 35.66
C PRO A 114 2.48 -7.81 35.98
N ASN A 115 3.29 -8.46 35.15
CA ASN A 115 4.69 -8.73 35.46
C ASN A 115 5.67 -7.67 34.91
N ILE A 116 5.17 -6.60 34.28
CA ILE A 116 6.00 -5.48 33.80
C ILE A 116 6.00 -4.39 34.88
N THR A 117 7.16 -3.84 35.21
CA THR A 117 7.29 -2.78 36.21
C THR A 117 6.49 -1.53 35.79
N ASN A 118 5.95 -0.80 36.77
CA ASN A 118 5.17 0.42 36.47
C ASN A 118 6.01 1.47 35.74
N GLY A 119 7.30 1.61 36.07
CA GLY A 119 8.21 2.50 35.37
C GLY A 119 8.34 2.15 33.88
N LEU A 120 8.54 0.87 33.55
CA LEU A 120 8.63 0.43 32.16
C LEU A 120 7.31 0.56 31.41
N LYS A 121 6.17 0.31 32.07
CA LYS A 121 4.84 0.58 31.49
C LYS A 121 4.67 2.04 31.10
N ILE A 122 5.05 2.96 32.01
CA ILE A 122 4.96 4.40 31.77
C ILE A 122 5.87 4.80 30.61
N GLN A 123 7.13 4.33 30.61
CA GLN A 123 8.08 4.62 29.54
C GLN A 123 7.56 4.17 28.16
N LEU A 124 7.15 2.90 28.04
CA LEU A 124 6.62 2.36 26.78
C LEU A 124 5.33 3.07 26.36
N ALA A 125 4.44 3.40 27.31
CA ALA A 125 3.23 4.16 27.01
C ALA A 125 3.55 5.56 26.46
N THR A 126 4.52 6.26 27.04
CA THR A 126 4.98 7.57 26.58
C THR A 126 5.58 7.50 25.17
N GLU A 127 6.42 6.50 24.86
CA GLU A 127 6.98 6.31 23.52
C GLU A 127 5.89 6.02 22.47
N VAL A 128 4.88 5.22 22.86
CA VAL A 128 3.71 4.93 22.02
C VAL A 128 2.87 6.19 21.79
N ASP A 129 2.61 6.98 22.83
CA ASP A 129 1.83 8.23 22.73
C ASP A 129 2.52 9.27 21.85
N ALA A 130 3.83 9.44 22.00
CA ALA A 130 4.62 10.31 21.13
C ALA A 130 4.52 9.87 19.65
N SER A 131 4.50 8.56 19.40
CA SER A 131 4.35 8.01 18.05
C SER A 131 2.93 8.17 17.48
N ILE A 132 1.90 8.12 18.33
CA ILE A 132 0.52 8.41 17.95
C ILE A 132 0.36 9.90 17.64
N GLN A 133 0.98 10.78 18.42
CA GLN A 133 0.94 12.21 18.17
C GLN A 133 1.54 12.55 16.80
N LYS A 134 2.74 12.04 16.50
CA LYS A 134 3.37 12.21 15.17
C LYS A 134 2.47 11.74 14.03
N LEU A 135 1.74 10.63 14.22
CA LEU A 135 0.79 10.15 13.22
C LEU A 135 -0.41 11.07 13.04
N ASN A 136 -0.94 11.63 14.12
CA ASN A 136 -2.04 12.59 14.06
C ASN A 136 -1.60 13.88 13.34
N ASP A 137 -0.38 14.34 13.60
CA ASP A 137 0.19 15.50 12.92
C ASP A 137 0.34 15.23 11.41
N GLU A 138 0.88 14.07 11.03
CA GLU A 138 0.94 13.66 9.62
C GLU A 138 -0.44 13.49 8.99
N LYS A 139 -1.41 12.96 9.74
CA LYS A 139 -2.80 12.85 9.28
C LYS A 139 -3.37 14.22 8.91
N ALA A 140 -3.16 15.23 9.76
CA ALA A 140 -3.61 16.59 9.50
C ALA A 140 -2.92 17.18 8.26
N LYS A 141 -1.60 16.98 8.10
CA LYS A 141 -0.86 17.40 6.89
C LYS A 141 -1.40 16.74 5.62
N ILE A 142 -1.70 15.45 5.65
CA ILE A 142 -2.24 14.72 4.48
C ILE A 142 -3.61 15.27 4.06
N GLN A 143 -4.45 15.66 5.03
CA GLN A 143 -5.76 16.23 4.75
C GLN A 143 -5.68 17.60 4.07
N SER A 144 -4.74 18.46 4.49
CA SER A 144 -4.59 19.82 3.96
C SER A 144 -3.69 19.92 2.72
N THR A 145 -2.81 18.95 2.48
CA THR A 145 -1.86 18.96 1.37
C THR A 145 -2.57 18.73 0.04
N SER A 146 -2.14 19.40 -1.02
CA SER A 146 -2.56 19.11 -2.40
C SER A 146 -1.34 18.88 -3.28
N GLY A 147 -1.53 18.15 -4.38
CA GLY A 147 -0.46 17.87 -5.33
C GLY A 147 0.26 16.55 -5.08
N GLN A 148 0.61 15.90 -6.18
CA GLN A 148 1.11 14.54 -6.19
C GLN A 148 2.46 14.35 -5.50
N GLU A 149 3.40 15.28 -5.68
CA GLU A 149 4.74 15.16 -5.10
C GLU A 149 4.73 15.37 -3.58
N ALA A 150 3.89 16.30 -3.09
CA ALA A 150 3.72 16.51 -1.67
C ALA A 150 3.11 15.28 -0.97
N ILE A 151 2.12 14.62 -1.59
CA ILE A 151 1.56 13.36 -1.06
C ILE A 151 2.58 12.23 -1.04
N LYS A 152 3.43 12.12 -2.07
CA LYS A 152 4.52 11.13 -2.09
C LYS A 152 5.53 11.39 -0.95
N PHE A 153 5.86 12.64 -0.71
CA PHE A 153 6.74 13.03 0.38
C PHE A 153 6.15 12.65 1.74
N LEU A 154 4.89 13.02 2.01
CA LEU A 154 4.18 12.63 3.24
C LEU A 154 4.08 11.10 3.39
N ALA A 155 3.87 10.37 2.29
CA ALA A 155 3.86 8.91 2.32
C ALA A 155 5.22 8.32 2.75
N LYS A 156 6.33 8.98 2.41
CA LYS A 156 7.67 8.60 2.88
C LYS A 156 7.82 8.89 4.37
N GLU A 157 7.39 10.06 4.85
CA GLU A 157 7.43 10.40 6.27
C GLU A 157 6.61 9.42 7.12
N VAL A 158 5.39 9.09 6.69
CA VAL A 158 4.56 8.06 7.34
C VAL A 158 5.28 6.71 7.37
N ARG A 159 5.94 6.30 6.27
CA ARG A 159 6.71 5.06 6.21
C ARG A 159 7.90 5.06 7.17
N ASP A 160 8.61 6.17 7.30
CA ASP A 160 9.76 6.26 8.19
C ASP A 160 9.32 6.26 9.67
N ILE A 161 8.18 6.89 9.98
CA ILE A 161 7.50 6.74 11.27
C ILE A 161 7.10 5.27 11.51
N PHE A 162 6.73 4.51 10.49
CA PHE A 162 6.41 3.09 10.66
C PHE A 162 7.65 2.25 10.97
N LYS A 163 8.80 2.57 10.35
CA LYS A 163 10.06 1.88 10.64
C LYS A 163 10.50 2.11 12.09
N SER A 164 10.46 3.35 12.57
CA SER A 164 10.86 3.65 13.95
C SER A 164 9.95 2.97 14.98
N LYS A 165 8.65 2.81 14.67
CA LYS A 165 7.74 2.03 15.52
C LYS A 165 8.14 0.58 15.66
N LYS A 166 8.69 -0.06 14.61
CA LYS A 166 9.13 -1.46 14.68
C LYS A 166 10.06 -1.69 15.86
N GLU A 167 10.90 -0.73 16.18
CA GLU A 167 11.82 -0.79 17.32
C GLU A 167 11.08 -0.68 18.66
N ILE A 168 10.15 0.27 18.80
CA ILE A 168 9.31 0.41 20.01
C ILE A 168 8.53 -0.87 20.27
N ILE A 169 7.99 -1.48 19.21
CA ILE A 169 7.26 -2.73 19.26
C ILE A 169 8.17 -3.87 19.69
N LYS A 170 9.37 -3.96 19.11
CA LYS A 170 10.35 -4.97 19.48
C LYS A 170 10.72 -4.84 20.95
N LYS A 171 11.09 -3.64 21.41
CA LYS A 171 11.36 -3.36 22.84
C LYS A 171 10.21 -3.77 23.74
N THR A 172 8.98 -3.47 23.33
CA THR A 172 7.78 -3.85 24.05
C THR A 172 7.64 -5.37 24.14
N VAL A 173 7.83 -6.08 23.02
CA VAL A 173 7.76 -7.54 22.95
C VAL A 173 8.86 -8.19 23.78
N ASP A 174 10.08 -7.67 23.70
CA ASP A 174 11.23 -8.15 24.47
C ASP A 174 10.98 -7.96 25.97
N ALA A 175 10.47 -6.80 26.40
CA ALA A 175 10.07 -6.56 27.79
C ALA A 175 8.98 -7.52 28.29
N ILE A 176 8.04 -7.89 27.42
CA ILE A 176 6.99 -8.88 27.75
C ILE A 176 7.61 -10.27 27.94
N PHE A 177 8.53 -10.66 27.07
CA PHE A 177 9.18 -11.96 27.16
C PHE A 177 10.11 -12.04 28.36
N ASP A 178 10.95 -11.05 28.57
CA ASP A 178 11.81 -10.91 29.75
C ASP A 178 11.00 -11.08 31.04
N SER A 179 9.95 -10.28 31.18
CA SER A 179 9.01 -10.33 32.31
C SER A 179 8.36 -11.71 32.52
N ARG A 180 8.00 -12.42 31.44
CA ARG A 180 7.42 -13.77 31.53
C ARG A 180 8.44 -14.80 31.96
N VAL A 181 9.64 -14.76 31.38
CA VAL A 181 10.70 -15.72 31.69
C VAL A 181 11.17 -15.49 33.12
N ASN A 182 11.42 -14.25 33.54
CA ASN A 182 11.80 -13.93 34.92
C ASN A 182 10.77 -14.41 35.95
N ASN A 183 9.48 -14.24 35.69
CA ASN A 183 8.43 -14.78 36.57
C ASN A 183 8.40 -16.33 36.57
N ALA A 184 8.67 -16.97 35.44
CA ALA A 184 8.73 -18.43 35.36
C ALA A 184 9.98 -19.00 36.05
N THR A 185 11.11 -18.28 35.97
CA THR A 185 12.35 -18.53 36.71
C THR A 185 12.11 -18.44 38.22
N ALA A 186 11.51 -17.34 38.71
CA ALA A 186 11.21 -17.18 40.14
C ALA A 186 10.35 -18.33 40.68
N LYS A 187 9.29 -18.71 39.94
CA LYS A 187 8.47 -19.88 40.31
C LYS A 187 9.23 -21.20 40.29
N ALA A 188 10.20 -21.34 39.39
CA ALA A 188 11.04 -22.53 39.33
C ALA A 188 11.99 -22.58 40.54
N GLU A 189 12.58 -21.45 40.93
CA GLU A 189 13.43 -21.31 42.13
C GLU A 189 12.64 -21.60 43.41
N ASP A 190 11.43 -21.06 43.56
CA ASP A 190 10.54 -21.37 44.68
C ASP A 190 10.27 -22.89 44.76
N ARG A 191 10.08 -23.53 43.60
CA ARG A 191 9.86 -24.97 43.51
C ARG A 191 11.11 -25.77 43.85
N VAL A 192 12.30 -25.33 43.42
CA VAL A 192 13.58 -25.91 43.85
C VAL A 192 13.68 -25.88 45.37
N ALA A 193 13.40 -24.73 46.00
CA ALA A 193 13.47 -24.59 47.45
C ALA A 193 12.50 -25.55 48.18
N ALA A 194 11.26 -25.66 47.71
CA ALA A 194 10.28 -26.59 48.26
C ALA A 194 10.71 -28.06 48.10
N ILE A 195 11.26 -28.42 46.94
CA ILE A 195 11.76 -29.77 46.66
C ILE A 195 12.95 -30.10 47.57
N LYS A 196 13.90 -29.16 47.74
CA LYS A 196 15.04 -29.31 48.66
C LYS A 196 14.58 -29.60 50.08
N ALA A 197 13.66 -28.79 50.61
CA ALA A 197 13.12 -28.98 51.94
C ALA A 197 12.50 -30.38 52.11
N LYS A 198 11.77 -30.85 51.10
CA LYS A 198 11.14 -32.18 51.14
C LYS A 198 12.13 -33.32 50.99
N ILE A 199 13.20 -33.14 50.21
CA ILE A 199 14.30 -34.12 50.12
C ILE A 199 14.96 -34.29 51.48
N GLU A 200 15.27 -33.19 52.18
CA GLU A 200 15.90 -33.24 53.51
C GLU A 200 14.99 -33.90 54.58
N GLU A 201 13.68 -33.66 54.52
CA GLU A 201 12.70 -34.35 55.36
C GLU A 201 12.74 -35.88 55.15
N LEU A 202 12.80 -36.34 53.90
CA LEU A 202 12.81 -37.76 53.56
C LEU A 202 14.16 -38.43 53.86
N LYS A 203 15.28 -37.72 53.72
CA LYS A 203 16.61 -38.17 54.18
C LYS A 203 16.61 -38.40 55.69
N SER A 204 16.02 -37.46 56.45
CA SER A 204 15.88 -37.57 57.90
C SER A 204 15.03 -38.79 58.30
N ALA A 205 14.14 -39.25 57.42
CA ALA A 205 13.37 -40.50 57.57
C ALA A 205 14.11 -41.77 57.08
N GLY A 206 15.40 -41.66 56.74
CA GLY A 206 16.24 -42.79 56.32
C GLY A 206 16.01 -43.28 54.89
N LYS A 207 15.35 -42.50 54.03
CA LYS A 207 15.16 -42.85 52.61
C LYS A 207 16.37 -42.43 51.78
N ASP A 208 16.75 -43.26 50.81
CA ASP A 208 17.72 -42.88 49.78
C ASP A 208 17.08 -41.90 48.79
N MET A 209 17.69 -40.72 48.67
CA MET A 209 17.20 -39.61 47.85
C MET A 209 18.15 -39.26 46.69
N GLY A 210 19.19 -40.07 46.45
CA GLY A 210 20.26 -39.74 45.49
C GLY A 210 19.74 -39.48 44.07
N GLU A 211 18.73 -40.23 43.61
CA GLU A 211 18.13 -39.99 42.30
C GLU A 211 17.34 -38.67 42.24
N LEU A 212 16.61 -38.31 43.30
CA LEU A 212 15.84 -37.06 43.35
C LEU A 212 16.76 -35.84 43.42
N GLU A 213 17.90 -35.96 44.11
CA GLU A 213 18.96 -34.95 44.13
C GLU A 213 19.58 -34.73 42.75
N ALA A 214 19.83 -35.81 42.00
CA ALA A 214 20.33 -35.70 40.63
C ALA A 214 19.34 -34.98 39.71
N TYR A 215 18.03 -35.29 39.80
CA TYR A 215 17.00 -34.57 39.04
C TYR A 215 16.89 -33.10 39.43
N LEU A 216 17.06 -32.78 40.72
CA LEU A 216 17.03 -31.42 41.21
C LEU A 216 18.23 -30.62 40.70
N ALA A 217 19.44 -31.19 40.75
CA ALA A 217 20.65 -30.57 40.23
C ALA A 217 20.55 -30.27 38.73
N ASP A 218 19.99 -31.21 37.95
CA ASP A 218 19.68 -30.99 36.53
C ASP A 218 18.71 -29.83 36.31
N ALA A 219 17.67 -29.73 37.16
CA ALA A 219 16.69 -28.65 37.08
C ALA A 219 17.32 -27.28 37.41
N GLU A 220 18.16 -27.20 38.45
CA GLU A 220 18.89 -25.98 38.81
C GLU A 220 19.82 -25.52 37.69
N LYS A 221 20.56 -26.46 37.08
CA LYS A 221 21.39 -26.17 35.92
C LYS A 221 20.57 -25.55 34.79
N LYS A 222 19.38 -26.10 34.50
CA LYS A 222 18.47 -25.58 33.48
C LYS A 222 17.93 -24.19 33.80
N ILE A 223 17.62 -23.91 35.06
CA ILE A 223 17.19 -22.58 35.51
C ILE A 223 18.32 -21.55 35.31
N ASN A 224 19.55 -21.91 35.67
CA ASN A 224 20.73 -21.05 35.47
C ASN A 224 20.99 -20.79 33.97
N GLU A 225 20.91 -21.83 33.13
CA GLU A 225 21.01 -21.68 31.67
C GLU A 225 19.94 -20.72 31.12
N ALA A 226 18.71 -20.80 31.63
CA ALA A 226 17.63 -19.89 31.24
C ALA A 226 17.93 -18.44 31.65
N GLN A 227 18.43 -18.19 32.86
CA GLN A 227 18.81 -16.85 33.33
C GLN A 227 19.91 -16.23 32.46
N VAL A 228 20.94 -17.00 32.10
CA VAL A 228 22.00 -16.53 31.20
C VAL A 228 21.43 -16.14 29.83
N LYS A 229 20.53 -16.96 29.27
CA LYS A 229 19.88 -16.70 27.98
C LYS A 229 18.95 -15.48 28.01
N VAL A 230 18.27 -15.23 29.14
CA VAL A 230 17.52 -13.98 29.35
C VAL A 230 18.43 -12.76 29.24
N GLY A 231 19.60 -12.78 29.91
CA GLY A 231 20.58 -11.69 29.82
C GLY A 231 21.12 -11.44 28.40
N GLN A 232 21.04 -12.45 27.53
CA GLN A 232 21.41 -12.36 26.11
C GLN A 232 20.24 -11.99 25.17
N GLY A 233 19.02 -11.87 25.69
CA GLY A 233 17.80 -11.65 24.88
C GLY A 233 17.31 -12.89 24.12
N LEU A 234 17.81 -14.08 24.46
CA LEU A 234 17.42 -15.38 23.87
C LEU A 234 16.22 -15.98 24.61
N PHE A 235 15.10 -15.25 24.62
CA PHE A 235 13.93 -15.60 25.44
C PHE A 235 13.26 -16.92 25.05
N ARG A 236 13.36 -17.34 23.79
CA ARG A 236 12.78 -18.60 23.32
C ARG A 236 13.53 -19.78 23.91
N GLU A 237 14.85 -19.74 23.81
CA GLU A 237 15.78 -20.75 24.29
C GLU A 237 15.72 -20.83 25.83
N ALA A 238 15.63 -19.66 26.50
CA ALA A 238 15.43 -19.62 27.95
C ALA A 238 14.13 -20.31 28.38
N ASN A 239 13.04 -20.10 27.63
CA ASN A 239 11.76 -20.76 27.90
C ASN A 239 11.80 -22.27 27.63
N GLU A 240 12.61 -22.73 26.68
CA GLU A 240 12.83 -24.17 26.43
C GLU A 240 13.59 -24.82 27.60
N ASP A 241 14.61 -24.17 28.16
CA ASP A 241 15.31 -24.67 29.35
C ASP A 241 14.41 -24.72 30.59
N LEU A 242 13.58 -23.68 30.80
CA LEU A 242 12.60 -23.69 31.89
C LEU A 242 11.61 -24.84 31.74
N LYS A 243 11.12 -25.14 30.53
CA LYS A 243 10.28 -26.32 30.29
C LYS A 243 11.02 -27.61 30.67
N GLY A 244 12.30 -27.72 30.35
CA GLY A 244 13.16 -28.83 30.78
C GLY A 244 13.22 -28.95 32.30
N ALA A 245 13.41 -27.85 33.03
CA ALA A 245 13.38 -27.84 34.49
C ALA A 245 12.03 -28.30 35.04
N TYR A 246 10.90 -27.83 34.48
CA TYR A 246 9.57 -28.28 34.89
C TYR A 246 9.31 -29.77 34.62
N GLN A 247 9.85 -30.33 33.53
CA GLN A 247 9.79 -31.77 33.28
C GLN A 247 10.56 -32.56 34.34
N LYS A 248 11.72 -32.06 34.78
CA LYS A 248 12.48 -32.66 35.88
C LYS A 248 11.71 -32.61 37.19
N PHE A 249 11.09 -31.48 37.52
CA PHE A 249 10.22 -31.38 38.71
C PHE A 249 9.06 -32.38 38.69
N ARG A 250 8.45 -32.61 37.52
CA ARG A 250 7.40 -33.63 37.37
C ARG A 250 7.94 -35.03 37.65
N GLY A 251 9.11 -35.37 37.09
CA GLY A 251 9.77 -36.66 37.37
C GLY A 251 10.08 -36.87 38.85
N ILE A 252 10.48 -35.81 39.56
CA ILE A 252 10.67 -35.84 41.02
C ILE A 252 9.34 -36.15 41.72
N ALA A 253 8.28 -35.43 41.39
CA ALA A 253 6.97 -35.63 42.01
C ALA A 253 6.42 -37.05 41.77
N ASP A 254 6.52 -37.55 40.53
CA ASP A 254 6.06 -38.89 40.15
C ASP A 254 6.82 -39.98 40.94
N LYS A 255 8.14 -39.85 41.09
CA LYS A 255 8.98 -40.81 41.82
C LYS A 255 8.81 -40.74 43.33
N ALA A 256 8.67 -39.53 43.87
CA ALA A 256 8.46 -39.33 45.29
C ALA A 256 7.02 -39.65 45.74
N LYS A 257 6.13 -39.98 44.78
CA LYS A 257 4.68 -40.15 44.99
C LYS A 257 4.07 -38.94 45.71
N TRP A 258 4.55 -37.74 45.36
CA TRP A 258 3.97 -36.52 45.91
C TRP A 258 2.62 -36.26 45.26
N PRO A 259 1.59 -35.89 46.05
CA PRO A 259 0.31 -35.44 45.50
C PRO A 259 0.45 -34.16 44.67
#